data_AF-G9XFA9-F1
#
_entry.id   AF-G9XFA9-F1
#
_cell.length_a   1.000
_cell.length_b   1.000
_cell.length_c   1.000
_cell.angle_alpha   90.00
_cell.angle_beta   90.00
_cell.angle_gamma   90.00
#
_symmetry.space_group_name_H-M   'P 1'
#
loop_
_entity.id
_entity.type
_entity.pdbx_description
1 polymer ?
#
loop_
_entity_poly.entity_id
_entity_poly.type
_entity_poly.pdbx_seq_one_letter_code
_entity_poly.pdbx_strand_id
1 'polypeptide(L)'
;KYIHEDSSISNLIKTALIHYQFETIHPFLDGNGRMGRLLIVLFLKERGLIEYPVLYLSYFFKKNRNRYYELLNNVRIKGEFEEWIKFFIEGICEISEDAISSIQKIIKLKRIDMEKIRNIPKGNISSLLLVYDYLLKHPFLETEDIRLLSDLSKPTVNKLLETLTELEILELVEEKKRYKQYVYKKYVDILSEGTIL
;
A
#
# COMPACT_ATOMS: atom_id res chain seq x y z
N LYS A 1 21.91 13.97 -16.14
CA LYS A 1 23.06 13.14 -16.61
C LYS A 1 23.19 11.86 -15.79
N TYR A 2 23.52 11.92 -14.49
CA TYR A 2 23.73 10.72 -13.64
C TYR A 2 22.59 9.69 -13.63
N ILE A 3 21.32 10.16 -13.56
CA ILE A 3 20.14 9.28 -13.55
C ILE A 3 20.06 8.37 -14.80
N HIS A 4 20.43 8.89 -15.97
CA HIS A 4 20.33 8.17 -17.24
C HIS A 4 21.64 7.53 -17.69
N GLU A 5 22.71 7.73 -16.93
CA GLU A 5 23.99 7.10 -17.23
C GLU A 5 23.89 5.60 -17.01
N ASP A 6 24.40 4.82 -17.96
CA ASP A 6 24.62 3.38 -17.75
C ASP A 6 25.97 3.20 -17.05
N SER A 7 25.95 2.55 -15.89
CA SER A 7 27.16 2.32 -15.11
C SER A 7 27.13 0.91 -14.51
N SER A 8 28.31 0.41 -14.13
CA SER A 8 28.45 -0.87 -13.43
C SER A 8 27.94 -0.83 -11.97
N ILE A 9 27.54 0.34 -11.49
CA ILE A 9 26.99 0.53 -10.14
C ILE A 9 25.57 -0.02 -10.10
N SER A 10 25.26 -0.84 -9.09
CA SER A 10 23.90 -1.34 -8.85
C SER A 10 22.87 -0.20 -8.85
N ASN A 11 21.75 -0.40 -9.54
CA ASN A 11 20.66 0.57 -9.61
C ASN A 11 20.10 0.90 -8.21
N LEU A 12 20.18 0.00 -7.23
CA LEU A 12 19.77 0.31 -5.85
C LEU A 12 20.70 1.34 -5.19
N ILE A 13 22.02 1.21 -5.40
CA ILE A 13 23.01 2.19 -4.95
C ILE A 13 22.79 3.52 -5.68
N LYS A 14 22.55 3.49 -7.00
CA LYS A 14 22.23 4.72 -7.74
C LYS A 14 20.98 5.40 -7.18
N THR A 15 19.95 4.64 -6.81
CA THR A 15 18.72 5.18 -6.20
C THR A 15 19.02 5.88 -4.88
N ALA A 16 19.83 5.28 -4.01
CA ALA A 16 20.26 5.88 -2.74
C ALA A 16 20.99 7.22 -2.97
N LEU A 17 21.88 7.26 -3.95
CA LEU A 17 22.64 8.46 -4.30
C LEU A 17 21.77 9.54 -4.94
N ILE A 18 20.84 9.16 -5.82
CA ILE A 18 19.87 10.08 -6.43
C ILE A 18 19.01 10.73 -5.34
N HIS A 19 18.50 9.93 -4.40
CA HIS A 19 17.69 10.44 -3.30
C HIS A 19 18.48 11.41 -2.42
N TYR A 20 19.68 11.03 -1.99
CA TYR A 20 20.58 11.92 -1.24
C TYR A 20 20.84 13.25 -1.99
N GLN A 21 21.18 13.17 -3.27
CA GLN A 21 21.52 14.35 -4.06
C GLN A 21 20.32 15.28 -4.21
N PHE A 22 19.11 14.73 -4.42
CA PHE A 22 17.89 15.51 -4.54
C PHE A 22 17.56 16.25 -3.23
N GLU A 23 17.60 15.54 -2.09
CA GLU A 23 17.40 16.15 -0.77
C GLU A 23 18.49 17.17 -0.44
N THR A 24 19.68 17.03 -1.03
CA THR A 24 20.81 17.95 -0.86
C THR A 24 20.67 19.23 -1.66
N ILE A 25 20.29 19.11 -2.93
CA ILE A 25 20.04 20.27 -3.81
C ILE A 25 18.83 21.07 -3.30
N HIS A 26 17.80 20.38 -2.81
CA HIS A 26 16.57 21.00 -2.31
C HIS A 26 15.95 22.03 -3.30
N PRO A 27 15.63 21.62 -4.55
CA PRO A 27 15.40 22.54 -5.66
C PRO A 27 14.08 23.34 -5.60
N PHE A 28 13.11 22.93 -4.77
CA PHE A 28 11.79 23.56 -4.69
C PHE A 28 11.61 24.35 -3.39
N LEU A 29 10.64 25.27 -3.36
CA LEU A 29 10.31 26.04 -2.14
C LEU A 29 9.63 25.19 -1.06
N ASP A 30 8.83 24.21 -1.47
CA ASP A 30 8.21 23.21 -0.60
C ASP A 30 8.07 21.89 -1.37
N GLY A 31 7.89 20.78 -0.66
CA GLY A 31 7.58 19.48 -1.25
C GLY A 31 8.80 18.65 -1.62
N ASN A 32 10.02 19.13 -1.36
CA ASN A 32 11.26 18.39 -1.68
C ASN A 32 11.23 16.97 -1.11
N GLY A 33 10.96 16.79 0.18
CA GLY A 33 10.89 15.44 0.76
C GLY A 33 9.88 14.52 0.08
N ARG A 34 8.72 15.04 -0.37
CA ARG A 34 7.70 14.26 -1.10
C ARG A 34 8.19 13.87 -2.49
N MET A 35 8.77 14.83 -3.22
CA MET A 35 9.34 14.60 -4.55
C MET A 35 10.54 13.67 -4.51
N GLY A 36 11.43 13.82 -3.52
CA GLY A 36 12.61 12.98 -3.34
C GLY A 36 12.23 11.53 -3.10
N ARG A 37 11.17 11.25 -2.34
CA ARG A 37 10.65 9.89 -2.13
C ARG A 37 9.90 9.35 -3.33
N LEU A 38 9.16 10.18 -4.06
CA LEU A 38 8.52 9.78 -5.31
C LEU A 38 9.56 9.35 -6.36
N LEU A 39 10.68 10.07 -6.45
CA LEU A 39 11.77 9.74 -7.38
C LEU A 39 12.37 8.36 -7.15
N ILE A 40 12.39 7.87 -5.91
CA ILE A 40 12.85 6.51 -5.58
C ILE A 40 12.01 5.49 -6.35
N VAL A 41 10.69 5.54 -6.17
CA VAL A 41 9.75 4.58 -6.77
C VAL A 41 9.76 4.69 -8.29
N LEU A 42 9.79 5.92 -8.83
CA LEU A 42 9.85 6.15 -10.27
C LEU A 42 11.14 5.57 -10.88
N PHE A 43 12.29 5.79 -10.25
CA PHE A 43 13.57 5.28 -10.76
C PHE A 43 13.64 3.75 -10.69
N LEU A 44 13.18 3.14 -9.59
CA LEU A 44 13.13 1.68 -9.48
C LEU A 44 12.23 1.06 -10.55
N LYS A 45 11.08 1.68 -10.84
CA LYS A 45 10.17 1.24 -11.91
C LYS A 45 10.79 1.40 -13.30
N GLU A 46 11.37 2.57 -13.58
CA GLU A 46 12.04 2.86 -14.85
C GLU A 46 13.19 1.88 -15.14
N ARG A 47 13.92 1.47 -14.10
CA ARG A 47 15.01 0.49 -14.20
C ARG A 47 14.54 -0.97 -14.15
N GLY A 48 13.23 -1.22 -14.11
CA GLY A 48 12.65 -2.58 -14.11
C GLY A 48 12.90 -3.37 -12.83
N LEU A 49 13.28 -2.71 -11.72
CA LEU A 49 13.49 -3.38 -10.43
C LEU A 49 12.17 -3.66 -9.70
N ILE A 50 11.12 -2.90 -10.02
CA ILE A 50 9.75 -3.14 -9.56
C ILE A 50 8.79 -2.97 -10.74
N GLU A 51 7.78 -3.82 -10.80
CA GLU A 51 6.71 -3.73 -11.81
C GLU A 51 5.63 -2.71 -11.38
N TYR A 52 5.26 -2.75 -10.11
CA TYR A 52 4.26 -1.90 -9.49
C TYR A 52 4.89 -1.00 -8.41
N PRO A 53 4.39 0.24 -8.23
CA PRO A 53 4.92 1.19 -7.25
C PRO A 53 4.46 0.86 -5.81
N VAL A 54 4.76 -0.34 -5.33
CA VAL A 54 4.24 -0.89 -4.06
C VAL A 54 5.20 -0.73 -2.88
N LEU A 55 6.45 -0.32 -3.11
CA LEU A 55 7.44 -0.15 -2.04
C LEU A 55 7.24 1.18 -1.30
N TYR A 56 6.84 1.10 -0.04
CA TYR A 56 6.58 2.28 0.80
C TYR A 56 7.78 2.67 1.69
N LEU A 57 8.91 3.02 1.07
CA LEU A 57 10.15 3.37 1.78
C LEU A 57 10.03 4.58 2.73
N SER A 58 9.02 5.43 2.50
CA SER A 58 8.69 6.53 3.42
C SER A 58 8.42 6.05 4.83
N TYR A 59 7.85 4.85 5.01
CA TYR A 59 7.59 4.28 6.33
C TYR A 59 8.89 4.03 7.09
N PHE A 60 9.85 3.36 6.47
CA PHE A 60 11.17 3.11 7.06
C PHE A 60 11.88 4.41 7.46
N PHE A 61 11.87 5.43 6.59
CA PHE A 61 12.45 6.74 6.93
C PHE A 61 11.72 7.44 8.07
N LYS A 62 10.39 7.30 8.16
CA LYS A 62 9.60 7.88 9.26
C LYS A 62 9.93 7.18 10.60
N LYS A 63 10.01 5.85 10.59
CA LYS A 63 10.41 5.02 11.75
C LYS A 63 11.84 5.35 12.21
N ASN A 64 12.75 5.58 11.26
CA ASN A 64 14.17 5.87 11.52
C ASN A 64 14.53 7.35 11.30
N ARG A 65 13.62 8.28 11.61
CA ARG A 65 13.72 9.70 11.21
C ARG A 65 15.02 10.36 11.63
N ASN A 66 15.43 10.19 12.88
CA ASN A 66 16.65 10.83 13.40
C ASN A 66 17.89 10.31 12.66
N ARG A 67 17.98 8.98 12.48
CA ARG A 67 19.07 8.32 11.77
C ARG A 67 19.13 8.72 10.31
N TYR A 68 17.97 8.83 9.65
CA TYR A 68 17.86 9.30 8.26
C TYR A 68 18.48 10.70 8.09
N TYR A 69 18.10 11.67 8.93
CA TYR A 69 18.65 13.03 8.83
C TYR A 69 20.13 13.11 9.25
N GLU A 70 20.53 12.36 10.27
CA GLU A 70 21.93 12.25 10.70
C GLU A 70 22.82 11.77 9.55
N LEU A 71 22.44 10.67 8.89
CA LEU A 71 23.21 10.10 7.79
C LEU A 71 23.27 11.04 6.58
N LEU A 72 22.17 11.68 6.21
CA LEU A 72 22.19 12.72 5.15
C LEU A 72 23.18 13.84 5.49
N ASN A 73 23.23 14.28 6.75
CA ASN A 73 24.14 15.34 7.18
C ASN A 73 25.60 14.87 7.22
N ASN A 74 25.86 13.63 7.66
CA ASN A 74 27.20 13.06 7.67
C ASN A 74 27.77 12.94 6.26
N VAL A 75 26.96 12.59 5.25
CA VAL A 75 27.42 12.62 3.86
C VAL A 75 27.80 14.05 3.44
N ARG A 76 27.00 15.07 3.78
CA ARG A 76 27.28 16.48 3.43
C ARG A 76 28.58 17.00 4.06
N ILE A 77 28.81 16.69 5.34
CA ILE A 77 29.91 17.29 6.11
C ILE A 77 31.18 16.45 6.00
N LYS A 78 31.05 15.12 5.97
CA LYS A 78 32.16 14.18 6.12
C LYS A 78 32.35 13.25 4.93
N GLY A 79 31.42 13.23 3.96
CA GLY A 79 31.49 12.33 2.81
C GLY A 79 31.23 10.86 3.16
N GLU A 80 30.54 10.57 4.26
CA GLU A 80 30.26 9.20 4.74
C GLU A 80 29.17 8.48 3.91
N PHE A 81 29.39 8.31 2.61
CA PHE A 81 28.42 7.69 1.68
C PHE A 81 28.11 6.23 1.99
N GLU A 82 29.09 5.48 2.51
CA GLU A 82 28.94 4.05 2.75
C GLU A 82 27.80 3.75 3.74
N GLU A 83 27.77 4.46 4.88
CA GLU A 83 26.75 4.28 5.91
C GLU A 83 25.37 4.74 5.44
N TRP A 84 25.31 5.80 4.63
CA TRP A 84 24.06 6.20 3.98
C TRP A 84 23.52 5.12 3.05
N ILE A 85 24.38 4.55 2.20
CA ILE A 85 24.00 3.50 1.25
C ILE A 85 23.52 2.26 2.02
N LYS A 86 24.26 1.82 3.04
CA LYS A 86 23.85 0.67 3.87
C LYS A 86 22.47 0.86 4.47
N PHE A 87 22.23 2.00 5.13
CA PHE A 87 20.93 2.35 5.71
C PHE A 87 19.81 2.39 4.67
N PHE A 88 20.08 2.95 3.49
CA PHE A 88 19.08 3.04 2.43
C PHE A 88 18.71 1.64 1.88
N ILE A 89 19.70 0.77 1.68
CA ILE A 89 19.49 -0.61 1.22
C ILE A 89 18.78 -1.45 2.28
N GLU A 90 19.14 -1.30 3.56
CA GLU A 90 18.45 -1.93 4.68
C GLU A 90 16.95 -1.56 4.66
N GLY A 91 16.63 -0.28 4.45
CA GLY A 91 15.25 0.16 4.31
C GLY A 91 14.52 -0.46 3.12
N ILE A 92 15.20 -0.68 1.99
CA ILE A 92 14.60 -1.39 0.85
C ILE A 92 14.32 -2.84 1.22
N CYS A 93 15.24 -3.52 1.90
CA CYS A 93 15.06 -4.90 2.33
C CYS A 93 13.87 -5.03 3.29
N GLU A 94 13.84 -4.24 4.37
CA GLU A 94 12.76 -4.27 5.39
C GLU A 94 11.40 -4.05 4.73
N ILE A 95 11.27 -3.02 3.89
CA ILE A 95 10.00 -2.69 3.23
C ILE A 95 9.59 -3.73 2.17
N SER A 96 10.57 -4.38 1.53
CA SER A 96 10.28 -5.47 0.59
C SER A 96 9.76 -6.71 1.33
N GLU A 97 10.35 -7.05 2.47
CA GLU A 97 9.91 -8.15 3.33
C GLU A 97 8.51 -7.88 3.90
N ASP A 98 8.26 -6.67 4.39
CA ASP A 98 6.94 -6.24 4.86
C ASP A 98 5.89 -6.35 3.75
N ALA A 99 6.20 -5.87 2.54
CA ALA A 99 5.29 -5.97 1.40
C ALA A 99 4.96 -7.43 1.04
N ILE A 100 5.96 -8.32 1.04
CA ILE A 100 5.77 -9.76 0.81
C ILE A 100 4.86 -10.36 1.88
N SER A 101 5.11 -10.04 3.16
CA SER A 101 4.31 -10.50 4.29
C SER A 101 2.85 -10.06 4.17
N SER A 102 2.59 -8.77 3.89
CA SER A 102 1.23 -8.25 3.69
C SER A 102 0.51 -8.93 2.51
N ILE A 103 1.21 -9.15 1.39
CA ILE A 103 0.64 -9.87 0.23
C ILE A 103 0.25 -11.30 0.62
N GLN A 104 1.10 -12.02 1.35
CA GLN A 104 0.80 -13.39 1.80
C GLN A 104 -0.41 -13.42 2.74
N LYS A 105 -0.51 -12.46 3.66
CA LYS A 105 -1.68 -12.31 4.55
C LYS A 105 -2.96 -12.05 3.75
N ILE A 106 -2.91 -11.17 2.74
CA ILE A 106 -4.04 -10.88 1.85
C ILE A 106 -4.45 -12.12 1.06
N ILE A 107 -3.51 -12.86 0.47
CA ILE A 107 -3.80 -14.10 -0.27
C ILE A 107 -4.49 -15.12 0.65
N LYS A 108 -3.98 -15.29 1.86
CA LYS A 108 -4.58 -16.19 2.87
C LYS A 108 -5.98 -15.74 3.25
N LEU A 109 -6.19 -14.46 3.53
CA LEU A 109 -7.50 -13.89 3.85
C LEU A 109 -8.48 -14.13 2.71
N LYS A 110 -8.06 -13.84 1.46
CA LYS A 110 -8.89 -14.05 0.27
C LYS A 110 -9.33 -15.50 0.13
N ARG A 111 -8.43 -16.46 0.34
CA ARG A 111 -8.77 -17.89 0.28
C ARG A 111 -9.83 -18.25 1.32
N ILE A 112 -9.64 -17.83 2.58
CA ILE A 112 -10.56 -18.12 3.69
C ILE A 112 -11.94 -17.52 3.41
N ASP A 113 -12.02 -16.26 2.98
CA ASP A 113 -13.29 -15.58 2.77
C ASP A 113 -14.03 -16.10 1.54
N MET A 114 -13.32 -16.47 0.47
CA MET A 114 -13.94 -17.18 -0.67
C MET A 114 -14.50 -18.55 -0.26
N GLU A 115 -13.81 -19.29 0.61
CA GLU A 115 -14.33 -20.56 1.15
C GLU A 115 -15.60 -20.34 1.99
N LYS A 116 -15.62 -19.31 2.86
CA LYS A 116 -16.82 -18.94 3.62
C LYS A 116 -18.01 -18.64 2.71
N ILE A 117 -17.81 -17.82 1.68
CA ILE A 117 -18.88 -17.45 0.73
C ILE A 117 -19.41 -18.68 -0.02
N ARG A 118 -18.53 -19.59 -0.45
CA ARG A 118 -18.92 -20.79 -1.21
C ARG A 118 -19.66 -21.83 -0.36
N ASN A 119 -19.43 -21.85 0.95
CA ASN A 119 -20.03 -22.82 1.88
C ASN A 119 -21.39 -22.38 2.45
N ILE A 120 -21.95 -21.25 2.01
CA ILE A 120 -23.26 -20.79 2.48
C ILE A 120 -24.35 -21.75 1.97
N PRO A 121 -25.24 -22.27 2.84
CA PRO A 121 -26.24 -23.27 2.46
C PRO A 121 -27.35 -22.73 1.55
N LYS A 122 -27.68 -21.44 1.65
CA LYS A 122 -28.70 -20.76 0.83
C LYS A 122 -28.27 -19.31 0.57
N GLY A 123 -28.22 -18.91 -0.69
CA GLY A 123 -27.91 -17.54 -1.07
C GLY A 123 -27.46 -17.42 -2.53
N ASN A 124 -27.46 -16.20 -3.05
CA ASN A 124 -26.93 -15.95 -4.39
C ASN A 124 -25.39 -15.83 -4.32
N ILE A 125 -24.71 -16.98 -4.38
CA ILE A 125 -23.25 -17.07 -4.30
C ILE A 125 -22.58 -16.20 -5.38
N SER A 126 -23.09 -16.19 -6.60
CA SER A 126 -22.57 -15.34 -7.68
C SER A 126 -22.60 -13.85 -7.34
N SER A 127 -23.70 -13.35 -6.77
CA SER A 127 -23.79 -11.95 -6.36
C SER A 127 -22.93 -11.64 -5.14
N LEU A 128 -22.79 -12.57 -4.20
CA LEU A 128 -21.86 -12.41 -3.06
C LEU A 128 -20.40 -12.32 -3.54
N LEU A 129 -20.00 -13.18 -4.48
CA LEU A 129 -18.67 -13.14 -5.07
C LEU A 129 -18.43 -11.87 -5.89
N LEU A 130 -19.44 -11.37 -6.60
CA LEU A 130 -19.37 -10.09 -7.32
C LEU A 130 -19.09 -8.92 -6.36
N VAL A 131 -19.84 -8.84 -5.25
CA VAL A 131 -19.64 -7.82 -4.22
C VAL A 131 -18.27 -7.98 -3.55
N TYR A 132 -17.85 -9.22 -3.30
CA TYR A 132 -16.55 -9.52 -2.71
C TYR A 132 -15.38 -9.10 -3.61
N ASP A 133 -15.45 -9.37 -4.92
CA ASP A 133 -14.43 -8.93 -5.86
C ASP A 133 -14.37 -7.40 -6.00
N TYR A 134 -15.51 -6.73 -5.84
CA TYR A 134 -15.55 -5.27 -5.73
C TYR A 134 -14.85 -4.78 -4.46
N LEU A 135 -15.10 -5.43 -3.31
CA LEU A 135 -14.48 -5.08 -2.02
C LEU A 135 -12.94 -5.16 -2.02
N LEU A 136 -12.35 -6.07 -2.80
CA LEU A 136 -10.89 -6.17 -2.94
C LEU A 136 -10.27 -4.95 -3.64
N LYS A 137 -11.06 -4.17 -4.37
CA LYS A 137 -10.64 -2.92 -5.03
C LYS A 137 -11.12 -1.68 -4.27
N HIS A 138 -12.29 -1.80 -3.64
CA HIS A 138 -12.98 -0.75 -2.90
C HIS A 138 -13.30 -1.26 -1.50
N PRO A 139 -12.33 -1.22 -0.57
CA PRO A 139 -12.50 -1.81 0.75
C PRO A 139 -13.50 -1.07 1.64
N PHE A 140 -13.92 0.13 1.21
CA PHE A 140 -15.05 0.86 1.75
C PHE A 140 -16.14 0.90 0.70
N LEU A 141 -17.38 0.63 1.10
CA LEU A 141 -18.52 0.74 0.20
C LEU A 141 -19.78 1.20 0.92
N GLU A 142 -20.69 1.72 0.12
CA GLU A 142 -22.07 2.02 0.48
C GLU A 142 -23.04 1.12 -0.30
N THR A 143 -24.28 1.05 0.16
CA THR A 143 -25.33 0.27 -0.53
C THR A 143 -25.51 0.70 -2.00
N GLU A 144 -25.38 1.99 -2.32
CA GLU A 144 -25.54 2.46 -3.70
C GLU A 144 -24.40 2.04 -4.63
N ASP A 145 -23.18 1.85 -4.12
CA ASP A 145 -22.06 1.36 -4.94
C ASP A 145 -22.40 0.01 -5.59
N ILE A 146 -23.00 -0.90 -4.81
CA ILE A 146 -23.40 -2.22 -5.29
C ILE A 146 -24.61 -2.17 -6.20
N ARG A 147 -25.53 -1.22 -5.98
CA ARG A 147 -26.67 -0.99 -6.88
C ARG A 147 -26.28 -0.39 -8.22
N LEU A 148 -25.21 0.40 -8.27
CA LEU A 148 -24.65 0.91 -9.53
C LEU A 148 -23.81 -0.15 -10.24
N LEU A 149 -23.17 -1.04 -9.48
CA LEU A 149 -22.40 -2.17 -10.00
C LEU A 149 -23.30 -3.29 -10.57
N SER A 150 -24.52 -3.44 -10.08
CA SER A 150 -25.41 -4.55 -10.41
C SER A 150 -26.87 -4.12 -10.53
N ASP A 151 -27.63 -4.72 -11.44
CA ASP A 151 -29.08 -4.47 -11.59
C ASP A 151 -29.95 -5.04 -10.45
N LEU A 152 -29.38 -5.20 -9.25
CA LEU A 152 -30.05 -5.78 -8.10
C LEU A 152 -30.92 -4.75 -7.37
N SER A 153 -32.08 -5.21 -6.91
CA SER A 153 -32.96 -4.38 -6.08
C SER A 153 -32.29 -4.01 -4.75
N LYS A 154 -32.63 -2.85 -4.18
CA LYS A 154 -32.10 -2.41 -2.89
C LYS A 154 -32.30 -3.43 -1.75
N PRO A 155 -33.47 -4.11 -1.62
CA PRO A 155 -33.64 -5.20 -0.65
C PRO A 155 -32.66 -6.37 -0.86
N THR A 156 -32.37 -6.73 -2.12
CA THR A 156 -31.40 -7.78 -2.44
C THR A 156 -29.99 -7.38 -2.02
N VAL A 157 -29.57 -6.15 -2.33
CA VAL A 157 -28.25 -5.63 -1.95
C VAL A 157 -28.09 -5.61 -0.43
N ASN A 158 -29.08 -5.09 0.31
CA ASN A 158 -29.04 -5.08 1.77
C ASN A 158 -28.84 -6.48 2.34
N LYS A 159 -29.57 -7.47 1.82
CA LYS A 159 -29.42 -8.87 2.24
C LYS A 159 -28.02 -9.42 1.96
N LEU A 160 -27.42 -9.08 0.81
CA LEU A 160 -26.05 -9.48 0.49
C LEU A 160 -25.03 -8.89 1.48
N LEU A 161 -25.18 -7.60 1.80
CA LEU A 161 -24.31 -6.90 2.75
C LEU A 161 -24.47 -7.44 4.18
N GLU A 162 -25.71 -7.75 4.59
CA GLU A 162 -26.00 -8.43 5.85
C GLU A 162 -25.30 -9.80 5.90
N THR A 163 -25.44 -10.63 4.86
CA THR A 163 -24.76 -11.93 4.79
C THR A 163 -23.24 -11.80 4.85
N LEU A 164 -22.63 -10.84 4.15
CA LEU A 164 -21.18 -10.59 4.24
C LEU A 164 -20.75 -10.08 5.62
N THR A 165 -21.63 -9.37 6.33
CA THR A 165 -21.40 -8.94 7.72
C THR A 165 -21.47 -10.14 8.67
N GLU A 166 -22.46 -11.02 8.52
CA GLU A 166 -22.60 -12.27 9.28
C GLU A 166 -21.41 -13.22 9.10
N LEU A 167 -20.79 -13.22 7.91
CA LEU A 167 -19.57 -13.98 7.63
C LEU A 167 -18.28 -13.34 8.20
N GLU A 168 -18.42 -12.19 8.87
CA GLU A 168 -17.32 -11.35 9.36
C GLU A 168 -16.34 -10.93 8.25
N ILE A 169 -16.86 -10.71 7.04
CA ILE A 169 -16.11 -10.15 5.91
C ILE A 169 -16.28 -8.64 5.90
N LEU A 170 -17.49 -8.16 6.19
CA LEU A 170 -17.79 -6.73 6.32
C LEU A 170 -18.04 -6.34 7.77
N GLU A 171 -17.72 -5.08 8.08
CA GLU A 171 -18.09 -4.41 9.31
C GLU A 171 -18.82 -3.11 8.98
N LEU A 172 -19.87 -2.79 9.74
CA LEU A 172 -20.60 -1.54 9.63
C LEU A 172 -19.79 -0.43 10.33
N VAL A 173 -19.37 0.58 9.58
CA VAL A 173 -18.58 1.71 10.11
C VAL A 173 -19.50 2.81 10.62
N GLU A 174 -20.49 3.16 9.81
CA GLU A 174 -21.39 4.28 10.10
C GLU A 174 -22.79 3.97 9.58
N GLU A 175 -23.79 4.22 10.43
CA GLU A 175 -25.21 4.17 10.06
C GLU A 175 -25.83 5.55 10.27
N LYS A 176 -26.11 6.25 9.16
CA LYS A 176 -26.88 7.50 9.17
C LYS A 176 -28.27 7.24 8.60
N LYS A 177 -29.22 8.15 8.89
CA LYS A 177 -30.63 8.06 8.41
C LYS A 177 -30.79 7.81 6.91
N ARG A 178 -29.79 8.11 6.06
CA ARG A 178 -29.86 8.02 4.60
C ARG A 178 -28.91 7.02 3.95
N TYR A 179 -27.84 6.58 4.63
CA TYR A 179 -26.88 5.63 4.07
C TYR A 179 -26.17 4.81 5.17
N LYS A 180 -25.73 3.61 4.80
CA LYS A 180 -24.89 2.74 5.62
C LYS A 180 -23.54 2.57 4.91
N GLN A 181 -22.46 2.76 5.65
CA GLN A 181 -21.10 2.57 5.14
C GLN A 181 -20.49 1.31 5.77
N TYR A 182 -19.93 0.45 4.92
CA TYR A 182 -19.29 -0.79 5.31
C TYR A 182 -17.81 -0.76 4.97
N VAL A 183 -17.02 -1.52 5.73
CA VAL A 183 -15.59 -1.70 5.48
C VAL A 183 -15.22 -3.18 5.52
N TYR A 184 -14.32 -3.59 4.63
CA TYR A 184 -13.61 -4.86 4.72
C TYR A 184 -12.45 -4.72 5.72
N LYS A 185 -12.79 -4.66 7.01
CA LYS A 185 -11.88 -4.25 8.08
C LYS A 185 -10.59 -5.08 8.12
N LYS A 186 -10.71 -6.42 8.09
CA LYS A 186 -9.56 -7.35 8.08
C LYS A 186 -8.58 -7.09 6.93
N TYR A 187 -9.09 -6.72 5.75
CA TYR A 187 -8.26 -6.38 4.60
C TYR A 187 -7.57 -5.02 4.77
N VAL A 188 -8.31 -4.00 5.22
CA VAL A 188 -7.76 -2.67 5.51
C VAL A 188 -6.70 -2.72 6.60
N ASP A 189 -6.91 -3.52 7.64
CA ASP A 189 -5.96 -3.66 8.74
C ASP A 189 -4.63 -4.24 8.26
N ILE A 190 -4.65 -5.28 7.40
CA ILE A 190 -3.43 -5.82 6.79
C ILE A 190 -2.72 -4.75 5.93
N LEU A 191 -3.46 -3.95 5.16
CA LEU A 191 -2.88 -2.86 4.35
C LEU A 191 -2.32 -1.71 5.20
N SER A 192 -2.87 -1.53 6.40
CA SER A 192 -2.52 -0.44 7.31
C SER A 192 -1.43 -0.83 8.30
N GLU A 193 -1.05 -2.11 8.37
CA GLU A 193 0.09 -2.58 9.15
C GLU A 193 1.32 -1.74 8.80
N GLY A 194 1.97 -1.18 9.81
CA GLY A 194 3.10 -0.26 9.65
C GLY A 194 2.70 1.19 9.33
N THR A 195 1.55 1.49 8.72
CA THR A 195 1.19 2.90 8.44
C THR A 195 0.70 3.68 9.67
N ILE A 196 0.25 2.98 10.71
CA ILE A 196 -0.24 3.54 11.97
C ILE A 196 0.96 3.77 12.89
N LEU A 197 1.39 5.03 12.99
CA LEU A 197 2.41 5.54 13.92
C LEU A 197 1.79 6.66 14.74
#